data_AF-A0A345XLA8-F1
#
_entry.id   AF-A0A345XLA8-F1
#
_cell.length_a   1.000
_cell.length_b   1.000
_cell.length_c   1.000
_cell.angle_alpha   90.00
_cell.angle_beta   90.00
_cell.angle_gamma   90.00
#
_symmetry.space_group_name_H-M   'P 1'
#
loop_
_entity.id
_entity.type
_entity.pdbx_description
1 polymer ?
#
loop_
_entity_poly.entity_id
_entity_poly.type
_entity_poly.pdbx_seq_one_letter_code
_entity_poly.pdbx_strand_id
1 'polypeptide(L)'
;MTRVQRHRDAMRPHGRPYSLVAYVLHAAARTLAEHPEANAAVRGRLRPRVARYPGVSGKLALDKTLDGQRVVLAAVLPGLERSTLAGIQRRIDHFRDGDPAVMPEFAGARALHRLPAPLGALLYRLGVRPLRRRAEVFGTFAVSSLGHRPVDGFHSVGGTTVTLGLGQVAERPAVRDGRLTTAPLMRLSLTFDHRVIDGAEAADVLTGVKERLEEFTPEPDDGPDDDPSGLSAAREAVTP
;
A
#
# COMPACT_ATOMS: atom_id res chain seq x y z
N MET A 1 -8.26 6.73 -14.06
CA MET A 1 -8.34 5.27 -13.76
C MET A 1 -8.66 4.39 -14.98
N THR A 2 -8.78 4.93 -16.21
CA THR A 2 -9.25 4.16 -17.38
C THR A 2 -8.41 2.90 -17.69
N ARG A 3 -7.07 3.01 -17.74
CA ARG A 3 -6.20 1.85 -18.02
C ARG A 3 -6.26 0.79 -16.93
N VAL A 4 -6.20 1.21 -15.66
CA VAL A 4 -6.37 0.31 -14.50
C VAL A 4 -7.71 -0.42 -14.55
N GLN A 5 -8.83 0.28 -14.83
CA GLN A 5 -10.13 -0.39 -14.93
C GLN A 5 -10.16 -1.39 -16.08
N ARG A 6 -9.64 -1.02 -17.26
CA ARG A 6 -9.53 -1.93 -18.40
C ARG A 6 -8.77 -3.21 -18.05
N HIS A 7 -7.62 -3.10 -17.37
CA HIS A 7 -6.85 -4.26 -16.95
C HIS A 7 -7.63 -5.10 -15.91
N ARG A 8 -8.25 -4.47 -14.92
CA ARG A 8 -9.08 -5.17 -13.92
C ARG A 8 -10.23 -5.95 -14.57
N ASP A 9 -10.89 -5.35 -15.54
CA ASP A 9 -12.01 -5.98 -16.26
C ASP A 9 -11.53 -7.12 -17.16
N ALA A 10 -10.36 -7.00 -17.79
CA ALA A 10 -9.76 -8.08 -18.56
C ALA A 10 -9.35 -9.28 -17.69
N MET A 11 -8.92 -9.06 -16.44
CA MET A 11 -8.44 -10.13 -15.55
C MET A 11 -9.54 -10.80 -14.71
N ARG A 12 -10.72 -10.16 -14.57
CA ARG A 12 -11.88 -10.70 -13.84
C ARG A 12 -12.34 -12.08 -14.36
N PRO A 13 -12.53 -12.31 -15.67
CA PRO A 13 -12.92 -13.62 -16.21
C PRO A 13 -11.89 -14.73 -15.94
N HIS A 14 -10.62 -14.37 -15.79
CA HIS A 14 -9.51 -15.30 -15.56
C HIS A 14 -9.34 -15.68 -14.07
N GLY A 15 -10.29 -15.33 -13.20
CA GLY A 15 -10.22 -15.62 -11.77
C GLY A 15 -9.13 -14.84 -11.02
N ARG A 16 -8.59 -13.76 -11.61
CA ARG A 16 -7.53 -12.92 -11.03
C ARG A 16 -8.05 -11.49 -10.74
N PRO A 17 -8.99 -11.29 -9.81
CA PRO A 17 -9.52 -9.97 -9.51
C PRO A 17 -8.48 -9.11 -8.78
N TYR A 18 -7.94 -8.10 -9.46
CA TYR A 18 -7.04 -7.12 -8.84
C TYR A 18 -7.81 -6.02 -8.11
N SER A 19 -7.42 -5.78 -6.85
CA SER A 19 -7.90 -4.69 -6.02
C SER A 19 -7.26 -3.35 -6.42
N LEU A 20 -7.98 -2.24 -6.27
CA LEU A 20 -7.40 -0.90 -6.48
C LEU A 20 -6.20 -0.62 -5.57
N VAL A 21 -6.25 -1.17 -4.35
CA VAL A 21 -5.18 -1.09 -3.37
C VAL A 21 -3.89 -1.72 -3.91
N ALA A 22 -3.96 -2.84 -4.64
CA ALA A 22 -2.78 -3.45 -5.26
C ALA A 22 -2.10 -2.52 -6.25
N TYR A 23 -2.86 -1.85 -7.13
CA TYR A 23 -2.29 -0.87 -8.09
C TYR A 23 -1.65 0.31 -7.38
N VAL A 24 -2.29 0.85 -6.34
CA VAL A 24 -1.73 1.99 -5.61
C VAL A 24 -0.49 1.58 -4.81
N LEU A 25 -0.48 0.41 -4.18
CA LEU A 25 0.72 -0.12 -3.52
C LEU A 25 1.87 -0.33 -4.52
N HIS A 26 1.56 -0.88 -5.69
CA HIS A 26 2.53 -1.11 -6.78
C HIS A 26 3.13 0.19 -7.31
N ALA A 27 2.27 1.17 -7.65
CA ALA A 27 2.69 2.47 -8.14
C ALA A 27 3.46 3.26 -7.08
N ALA A 28 2.93 3.34 -5.85
CA ALA A 28 3.57 4.06 -4.75
C ALA A 28 4.91 3.46 -4.35
N ALA A 29 5.05 2.14 -4.37
CA ALA A 29 6.32 1.52 -4.04
C ALA A 29 7.43 1.85 -5.04
N ARG A 30 7.13 1.85 -6.34
CA ARG A 30 8.07 2.23 -7.40
C ARG A 30 8.43 3.71 -7.33
N THR A 31 7.44 4.60 -7.15
CA THR A 31 7.70 6.02 -6.96
C THR A 31 8.54 6.29 -5.71
N LEU A 32 8.23 5.68 -4.57
CA LEU A 32 9.02 5.90 -3.34
C LEU A 32 10.43 5.32 -3.41
N ALA A 33 10.69 4.35 -4.29
CA ALA A 33 12.05 3.87 -4.55
C ALA A 33 12.90 4.91 -5.30
N GLU A 34 12.26 5.74 -6.13
CA GLU A 34 12.88 6.87 -6.85
C GLU A 34 13.00 8.13 -5.95
N HIS A 35 12.22 8.18 -4.87
CA HIS A 35 12.12 9.30 -3.93
C HIS A 35 12.58 8.89 -2.50
N PRO A 36 13.89 8.70 -2.27
CA PRO A 36 14.42 8.19 -1.00
C PRO A 36 14.20 9.15 0.19
N GLU A 37 14.01 10.45 -0.06
CA GLU A 37 13.68 11.44 0.98
C GLU A 37 12.26 11.21 1.52
N ALA A 38 11.31 10.84 0.65
CA ALA A 38 9.96 10.44 1.04
C ALA A 38 9.89 9.06 1.70
N ASN A 39 10.84 8.16 1.38
CA ASN A 39 11.01 6.86 2.03
C ASN A 39 11.87 6.92 3.31
N ALA A 40 11.59 7.91 4.17
CA ALA A 40 12.30 8.14 5.42
C ALA A 40 11.34 8.29 6.60
N ALA A 41 11.85 8.43 7.82
CA ALA A 41 11.08 8.80 9.00
C ALA A 41 11.93 9.61 9.98
N VAL A 42 11.31 10.59 10.65
CA VAL A 42 11.97 11.43 11.65
C VAL A 42 11.48 11.14 13.07
N ARG A 43 12.39 11.28 14.03
CA ARG A 43 12.07 11.25 15.46
C ARG A 43 12.92 12.27 16.22
N GLY A 44 12.32 12.88 17.24
CA GLY A 44 13.00 13.81 18.15
C GLY A 44 12.59 15.25 17.84
N ARG A 45 12.34 16.04 18.89
CA ARG A 45 11.92 17.44 18.78
C ARG A 45 13.11 18.41 18.80
N LEU A 46 13.99 18.26 19.79
CA LEU A 46 15.18 19.12 19.94
C LEU A 46 16.42 18.59 19.20
N ARG A 47 16.50 17.28 19.00
CA ARG A 47 17.58 16.60 18.26
C ARG A 47 16.96 15.63 17.26
N PRO A 48 16.49 16.11 16.09
CA PRO A 48 15.85 15.26 15.11
C PRO A 48 16.85 14.23 14.59
N ARG A 49 16.40 12.97 14.52
CA ARG A 49 17.10 11.87 13.86
C ARG A 49 16.22 11.40 12.71
N VAL A 50 16.80 11.36 11.52
CA VAL A 50 16.15 10.83 10.32
C VAL A 50 16.68 9.43 10.07
N ALA A 51 15.80 8.51 9.70
CA ALA A 51 16.16 7.20 9.19
C ALA A 51 15.60 7.08 7.77
N ARG A 52 16.48 6.80 6.81
CA ARG A 52 16.11 6.48 5.43
C ARG A 52 16.08 4.96 5.28
N TYR A 53 15.11 4.44 4.53
CA TYR A 53 14.91 3.00 4.38
C TYR A 53 15.38 2.54 3.00
N PRO A 54 16.19 1.46 2.92
CA PRO A 54 16.69 0.96 1.64
C PRO A 54 15.63 0.19 0.82
N GLY A 55 14.56 -0.28 1.47
CA GLY A 55 13.43 -0.94 0.82
C GLY A 55 12.12 -0.21 1.10
N VAL A 56 11.09 -0.49 0.31
CA VAL A 56 9.79 0.15 0.42
C VAL A 56 8.77 -0.86 0.95
N SER A 57 8.19 -0.56 2.10
CA SER A 57 7.25 -1.45 2.79
C SER A 57 5.90 -0.77 2.91
N GLY A 58 4.88 -1.33 2.28
CA GLY A 58 3.54 -0.75 2.28
C GLY A 58 2.70 -1.27 3.43
N LYS A 59 2.10 -0.36 4.19
CA LYS A 59 1.11 -0.68 5.21
C LYS A 59 -0.30 -0.55 4.65
N LEU A 60 -1.14 -1.54 4.92
CA LEU A 60 -2.56 -1.55 4.56
C LEU A 60 -3.40 -1.78 5.83
N ALA A 61 -4.41 -0.94 6.04
CA ALA A 61 -5.43 -1.19 7.07
C ALA A 61 -6.50 -2.13 6.52
N LEU A 62 -6.79 -3.20 7.26
CA LEU A 62 -7.81 -4.18 6.95
C LEU A 62 -8.86 -4.22 8.05
N ASP A 63 -10.12 -4.06 7.64
CA ASP A 63 -11.26 -4.31 8.50
C ASP A 63 -11.40 -5.83 8.68
N LYS A 64 -11.26 -6.28 9.92
CA LYS A 64 -11.34 -7.68 10.31
C LYS A 64 -12.31 -7.84 11.49
N THR A 65 -12.72 -9.07 11.75
CA THR A 65 -13.49 -9.41 12.94
C THR A 65 -12.66 -10.35 13.79
N LEU A 66 -12.45 -10.01 15.05
CA LEU A 66 -11.75 -10.83 16.03
C LEU A 66 -12.67 -10.95 17.25
N ASP A 67 -12.98 -12.19 17.67
CA ASP A 67 -13.88 -12.48 18.80
C ASP A 67 -15.25 -11.78 18.68
N GLY A 68 -15.79 -11.69 17.46
CA GLY A 68 -17.07 -11.02 17.17
C GLY A 68 -17.01 -9.49 17.17
N GLN A 69 -15.85 -8.88 17.45
CA GLN A 69 -15.65 -7.44 17.39
C GLN A 69 -14.95 -7.01 16.11
N ARG A 70 -15.42 -5.93 15.49
CA ARG A 70 -14.73 -5.30 14.37
C ARG A 70 -13.44 -4.66 14.86
N VAL A 71 -12.31 -5.05 14.26
CA VAL A 71 -10.98 -4.54 14.55
C VAL A 71 -10.31 -4.10 13.24
N VAL A 72 -9.50 -3.06 13.32
CA VAL A 72 -8.66 -2.62 12.20
C VAL A 72 -7.26 -3.17 12.43
N LEU A 73 -6.84 -4.09 11.57
CA LEU A 73 -5.50 -4.66 11.62
C LEU A 73 -4.63 -4.07 10.52
N ALA A 74 -3.38 -3.75 10.86
CA ALA A 74 -2.41 -3.27 9.89
C ALA A 74 -1.62 -4.46 9.32
N ALA A 75 -1.77 -4.71 8.02
CA ALA A 75 -0.88 -5.58 7.27
C ALA A 75 0.31 -4.77 6.76
N VAL A 76 1.53 -5.31 6.90
CA VAL A 76 2.75 -4.70 6.36
C VAL A 76 3.31 -5.62 5.28
N LEU A 77 3.47 -5.09 4.08
CA LEU A 77 4.00 -5.78 2.94
C LEU A 77 5.41 -5.23 2.65
N PRO A 78 6.50 -5.92 3.07
CA PRO A 78 7.87 -5.51 2.73
C PRO A 78 8.23 -5.72 1.26
N GLY A 79 9.22 -4.98 0.76
CA GLY A 79 9.86 -5.22 -0.54
C GLY A 79 8.95 -4.99 -1.74
N LEU A 80 8.04 -4.03 -1.66
CA LEU A 80 7.06 -3.78 -2.72
C LEU A 80 7.70 -3.20 -3.98
N GLU A 81 8.86 -2.55 -3.86
CA GLU A 81 9.59 -1.97 -5.00
C GLU A 81 10.04 -3.00 -6.04
N ARG A 82 10.17 -4.27 -5.60
CA ARG A 82 10.54 -5.42 -6.43
C ARG A 82 9.39 -6.40 -6.67
N SER A 83 8.18 -6.08 -6.20
CA SER A 83 7.03 -6.97 -6.32
C SER A 83 6.24 -6.67 -7.61
N THR A 84 5.83 -7.74 -8.31
CA THR A 84 4.86 -7.67 -9.42
C THR A 84 3.47 -7.35 -8.89
N LEU A 85 2.55 -6.87 -9.75
CA LEU A 85 1.18 -6.58 -9.32
C LEU A 85 0.48 -7.86 -8.84
N ALA A 86 0.68 -8.98 -9.55
CA ALA A 86 0.22 -10.31 -9.15
C ALA A 86 0.77 -10.72 -7.77
N GLY A 87 2.05 -10.50 -7.51
CA GLY A 87 2.67 -10.78 -6.21
C GLY A 87 2.07 -9.95 -5.07
N ILE A 88 1.81 -8.67 -5.32
CA ILE A 88 1.17 -7.77 -4.35
C ILE A 88 -0.26 -8.22 -4.07
N GLN A 89 -1.04 -8.55 -5.10
CA GLN A 89 -2.42 -8.99 -4.94
C GLN A 89 -2.50 -10.29 -4.12
N ARG A 90 -1.67 -11.30 -4.41
CA ARG A 90 -1.62 -12.53 -3.62
C ARG A 90 -1.33 -12.28 -2.13
N ARG A 91 -0.46 -11.33 -1.82
CA ARG A 91 -0.16 -10.95 -0.43
C ARG A 91 -1.34 -10.25 0.23
N ILE A 92 -2.04 -9.38 -0.49
CA ILE A 92 -3.29 -8.77 0.01
C ILE A 92 -4.35 -9.86 0.27
N ASP A 93 -4.50 -10.81 -0.64
CA ASP A 93 -5.44 -11.92 -0.51
C ASP A 93 -5.13 -12.77 0.72
N HIS A 94 -3.86 -13.13 0.94
CA HIS A 94 -3.40 -13.81 2.17
C HIS A 94 -3.86 -13.08 3.45
N PHE A 95 -3.67 -11.77 3.52
CA PHE A 95 -4.11 -11.00 4.69
C PHE A 95 -5.63 -10.83 4.76
N ARG A 96 -6.33 -10.73 3.63
CA ARG A 96 -7.80 -10.54 3.58
C ARG A 96 -8.54 -11.82 3.90
N ASP A 97 -8.06 -12.95 3.44
CA ASP A 97 -8.75 -14.25 3.53
C ASP A 97 -8.26 -15.06 4.74
N GLY A 98 -7.05 -14.76 5.25
CA GLY A 98 -6.51 -15.36 6.46
C GLY A 98 -7.24 -14.96 7.74
N ASP A 99 -7.32 -15.92 8.67
CA ASP A 99 -7.95 -15.72 9.99
C ASP A 99 -7.01 -14.96 10.94
N PRO A 100 -7.38 -13.73 11.37
CA PRO A 100 -6.55 -12.93 12.24
C PRO A 100 -6.31 -13.55 13.62
N ALA A 101 -7.08 -14.55 14.06
CA ALA A 101 -6.90 -15.24 15.33
C ALA A 101 -5.65 -16.15 15.34
N VAL A 102 -5.26 -16.68 14.19
CA VAL A 102 -4.17 -17.69 14.08
C VAL A 102 -2.94 -17.19 13.33
N MET A 103 -3.09 -16.18 12.46
CA MET A 103 -1.98 -15.66 11.65
C MET A 103 -0.80 -15.18 12.51
N PRO A 104 0.45 -15.63 12.26
CA PRO A 104 1.61 -15.19 13.04
C PRO A 104 1.90 -13.69 12.90
N GLU A 105 1.58 -13.10 11.76
CA GLU A 105 1.78 -11.67 11.46
C GLU A 105 0.98 -10.77 12.40
N PHE A 106 -0.17 -11.25 12.88
CA PHE A 106 -1.01 -10.53 13.83
C PHE A 106 -0.78 -10.94 15.30
N ALA A 107 0.17 -11.83 15.59
CA ALA A 107 0.42 -12.30 16.96
C ALA A 107 0.79 -11.15 17.92
N GLY A 108 1.61 -10.20 17.47
CA GLY A 108 1.95 -9.02 18.26
C GLY A 108 0.74 -8.12 18.54
N ALA A 109 -0.14 -7.93 17.55
CA ALA A 109 -1.37 -7.16 17.71
C ALA A 109 -2.36 -7.85 18.66
N ARG A 110 -2.52 -9.18 18.55
CA ARG A 110 -3.34 -9.98 19.47
C ARG A 110 -2.82 -9.92 20.91
N ALA A 111 -1.51 -10.07 21.10
CA ALA A 111 -0.89 -9.96 22.41
C ALA A 111 -1.15 -8.58 23.03
N LEU A 112 -1.09 -7.52 22.22
CA LEU A 112 -1.39 -6.16 22.66
C LEU A 112 -2.85 -5.97 23.08
N HIS A 113 -3.79 -6.51 22.31
CA HIS A 113 -5.23 -6.39 22.57
C HIS A 113 -5.67 -7.13 23.84
N ARG A 114 -4.94 -8.17 24.24
CA ARG A 114 -5.20 -8.92 25.48
C ARG A 114 -4.73 -8.19 26.75
N LEU A 115 -3.91 -7.14 26.61
CA LEU A 115 -3.40 -6.38 27.74
C LEU A 115 -4.34 -5.24 28.13
N PRO A 116 -4.36 -4.82 29.41
CA PRO A 116 -5.03 -3.59 29.81
C PRO A 116 -4.56 -2.40 28.96
N ALA A 117 -5.49 -1.55 28.53
CA ALA A 117 -5.24 -0.41 27.65
C ALA A 117 -3.97 0.42 27.95
N PRO A 118 -3.65 0.81 29.22
CA PRO A 118 -2.43 1.58 29.49
C PRO A 118 -1.15 0.77 29.22
N LEU A 119 -1.16 -0.53 29.52
CA LEU A 119 -0.02 -1.42 29.29
C LEU A 119 0.16 -1.71 27.81
N GLY A 120 -0.95 -1.96 27.09
CA GLY A 120 -0.93 -2.10 25.62
C GLY A 120 -0.37 -0.85 24.94
N ALA A 121 -0.85 0.34 25.32
CA ALA A 121 -0.33 1.59 24.76
C ALA A 121 1.17 1.80 25.04
N LEU A 122 1.65 1.45 26.24
CA LEU A 122 3.07 1.53 26.59
C LEU A 122 3.92 0.57 25.75
N LEU A 123 3.55 -0.70 25.66
CA LEU A 123 4.30 -1.70 24.89
C LEU A 123 4.32 -1.37 23.40
N TYR A 124 3.19 -0.93 22.85
CA TYR A 124 3.12 -0.45 21.47
C TYR A 124 4.11 0.69 21.23
N ARG A 125 4.09 1.71 22.10
CA ARG A 125 5.01 2.85 22.02
C ARG A 125 6.45 2.39 22.05
N LEU A 126 6.81 1.45 22.92
CA LEU A 126 8.17 0.91 23.00
C LEU A 126 8.56 0.14 21.74
N GLY A 127 7.65 -0.65 21.17
CA GLY A 127 7.85 -1.41 19.94
C GLY A 127 8.07 -0.55 18.70
N VAL A 128 7.30 0.53 18.53
CA VAL A 128 7.40 1.42 17.35
C VAL A 128 8.39 2.58 17.52
N ARG A 129 8.99 2.74 18.71
CA ARG A 129 9.95 3.82 19.03
C ARG A 129 11.28 3.75 18.24
N PRO A 130 11.86 2.58 17.96
CA PRO A 130 13.09 2.49 17.17
C PRO A 130 12.81 2.76 15.70
N LEU A 131 13.39 3.83 15.14
CA LEU A 131 13.25 4.15 13.71
C LEU A 131 13.69 3.01 12.79
N ARG A 132 14.72 2.24 13.18
CA ARG A 132 15.25 1.13 12.39
C ARG A 132 14.22 0.02 12.13
N ARG A 133 13.36 -0.29 13.10
CA ARG A 133 12.36 -1.36 13.01
C ARG A 133 11.02 -0.92 12.43
N ARG A 134 10.85 0.39 12.15
CA ARG A 134 9.57 0.92 11.66
C ARG A 134 9.18 0.35 10.30
N ALA A 135 10.13 0.18 9.38
CA ALA A 135 9.83 -0.40 8.07
C ALA A 135 9.20 -1.80 8.19
N GLU A 136 9.72 -2.63 9.10
CA GLU A 136 9.25 -4.00 9.34
C GLU A 136 7.90 -4.04 10.07
N VAL A 137 7.75 -3.25 11.13
CA VAL A 137 6.58 -3.35 12.03
C VAL A 137 5.41 -2.47 11.57
N PHE A 138 5.69 -1.41 10.82
CA PHE A 138 4.73 -0.34 10.55
C PHE A 138 4.69 0.10 9.09
N GLY A 139 5.58 -0.42 8.25
CA GLY A 139 5.78 0.06 6.88
C GLY A 139 6.55 1.38 6.81
N THR A 140 6.95 1.74 5.60
CA THR A 140 7.58 3.02 5.26
C THR A 140 6.57 4.00 4.68
N PHE A 141 5.51 3.50 4.05
CA PHE A 141 4.33 4.27 3.64
C PHE A 141 3.05 3.50 3.95
N ALA A 142 1.91 4.19 3.92
CA ALA A 142 0.60 3.60 4.19
C ALA A 142 -0.39 3.88 3.07
N VAL A 143 -1.28 2.91 2.83
CA VAL A 143 -2.42 3.02 1.94
C VAL A 143 -3.69 2.73 2.74
N SER A 144 -4.65 3.63 2.63
CA SER A 144 -5.99 3.49 3.20
C SER A 144 -7.01 3.63 2.08
N SER A 145 -8.07 2.82 2.11
CA SER A 145 -9.12 2.84 1.08
C SER A 145 -10.50 2.84 1.70
N LEU A 146 -11.29 3.86 1.36
CA LEU A 146 -12.70 3.96 1.72
C LEU A 146 -13.62 3.91 0.49
N GLY A 147 -13.06 3.66 -0.69
CA GLY A 147 -13.80 3.62 -1.96
C GLY A 147 -14.80 2.47 -2.10
N HIS A 148 -14.92 1.58 -1.11
CA HIS A 148 -16.00 0.59 -1.02
C HIS A 148 -17.33 1.21 -0.52
N ARG A 149 -17.28 2.45 -0.04
CA ARG A 149 -18.42 3.31 0.30
C ARG A 149 -18.38 4.54 -0.62
N PRO A 150 -19.48 5.31 -0.73
CA PRO A 150 -19.54 6.53 -1.55
C PRO A 150 -18.75 7.69 -0.92
N VAL A 151 -17.44 7.50 -0.74
CA VAL A 151 -16.50 8.47 -0.19
C VAL A 151 -15.59 8.92 -1.30
N ASP A 152 -15.71 10.19 -1.70
CA ASP A 152 -14.91 10.73 -2.81
C ASP A 152 -13.47 11.00 -2.41
N GLY A 153 -13.19 11.47 -1.19
CA GLY A 153 -11.84 11.73 -0.73
C GLY A 153 -11.78 11.87 0.79
N PHE A 154 -10.65 11.49 1.36
CA PHE A 154 -10.40 11.55 2.80
C PHE A 154 -8.91 11.61 3.05
N HIS A 155 -8.55 12.11 4.23
CA HIS A 155 -7.16 12.16 4.69
C HIS A 155 -7.02 11.24 5.89
N SER A 156 -6.02 10.37 5.86
CA SER A 156 -5.75 9.45 6.97
C SER A 156 -4.33 9.63 7.46
N VAL A 157 -4.15 9.47 8.77
CA VAL A 157 -2.85 9.50 9.40
C VAL A 157 -2.40 8.05 9.57
N GLY A 158 -1.64 7.55 8.59
CA GLY A 158 -1.12 6.18 8.61
C GLY A 158 -0.01 5.97 9.62
N GLY A 159 0.60 7.06 10.11
CA GLY A 159 1.74 7.12 11.02
C GLY A 159 3.11 6.93 10.34
N THR A 160 3.11 6.88 9.01
CA THR A 160 4.27 6.88 8.11
C THR A 160 4.47 8.27 7.52
N THR A 161 5.62 8.50 6.88
CA THR A 161 5.93 9.80 6.25
C THR A 161 5.00 10.11 5.09
N VAL A 162 4.57 9.08 4.36
CA VAL A 162 3.58 9.19 3.27
C VAL A 162 2.39 8.29 3.59
N THR A 163 1.19 8.84 3.55
CA THR A 163 -0.08 8.09 3.62
C THR A 163 -0.97 8.47 2.44
N LEU A 164 -1.40 7.47 1.68
CA LEU A 164 -2.29 7.62 0.53
C LEU A 164 -3.72 7.20 0.90
N GLY A 165 -4.69 8.05 0.60
CA GLY A 165 -6.13 7.81 0.74
C GLY A 165 -6.79 7.60 -0.61
N LEU A 166 -7.48 6.47 -0.79
CA LEU A 166 -8.17 6.11 -2.03
C LEU A 166 -9.68 6.30 -1.88
N GLY A 167 -10.23 7.30 -2.58
CA GLY A 167 -11.67 7.47 -2.72
C GLY A 167 -12.33 6.44 -3.63
N GLN A 168 -13.63 6.57 -3.82
CA GLN A 168 -14.37 5.77 -4.80
C GLN A 168 -13.94 6.10 -6.24
N VAL A 169 -13.99 5.08 -7.10
CA VAL A 169 -13.90 5.25 -8.55
C VAL A 169 -15.32 5.49 -9.07
N ALA A 170 -15.53 6.60 -9.76
CA ALA A 170 -16.82 6.94 -10.35
C ALA A 170 -16.61 7.53 -11.75
N GLU A 171 -17.59 7.31 -12.64
CA GLU A 171 -17.67 8.01 -13.92
C GLU A 171 -17.91 9.50 -13.67
N ARG A 172 -17.01 10.34 -14.18
CA ARG A 172 -17.06 11.79 -14.00
C ARG A 172 -16.69 12.51 -15.31
N PRO A 173 -17.19 13.73 -15.52
CA PRO A 173 -16.72 14.57 -16.62
C PRO A 173 -15.23 14.86 -16.49
N ALA A 174 -14.51 14.75 -17.61
CA ALA A 174 -13.08 15.05 -17.73
C ALA A 174 -12.82 15.72 -19.08
N VAL A 175 -11.78 16.55 -19.16
CA VAL A 175 -11.32 17.12 -20.44
C VAL A 175 -10.14 16.31 -20.94
N ARG A 176 -10.23 15.80 -22.16
CA ARG A 176 -9.14 15.13 -22.89
C ARG A 176 -9.01 15.75 -24.27
N ASP A 177 -7.80 16.17 -24.64
CA ASP A 177 -7.52 16.80 -25.95
C ASP A 177 -8.50 17.95 -26.29
N GLY A 178 -8.78 18.80 -25.29
CA GLY A 178 -9.71 19.93 -25.41
C GLY A 178 -11.20 19.55 -25.50
N ARG A 179 -11.56 18.27 -25.38
CA ARG A 179 -12.95 17.78 -25.46
C ARG A 179 -13.45 17.29 -24.11
N LEU A 180 -14.69 17.65 -23.78
CA LEU A 180 -15.40 17.09 -22.64
C LEU A 180 -15.74 15.63 -22.94
N THR A 181 -15.31 14.72 -22.06
CA THR A 181 -15.55 13.28 -22.12
C THR A 181 -15.94 12.76 -20.74
N THR A 182 -16.43 11.53 -20.66
CA THR A 182 -16.64 10.83 -19.38
C THR A 182 -15.48 9.87 -19.15
N ALA A 183 -14.96 9.83 -17.93
CA ALA A 183 -13.94 8.88 -17.57
C ALA A 183 -14.09 8.43 -16.11
N PRO A 184 -13.62 7.21 -15.79
CA PRO A 184 -13.52 6.78 -14.42
C PRO A 184 -12.38 7.51 -13.70
N LEU A 185 -12.75 8.30 -12.70
CA LEU A 185 -11.84 9.08 -11.88
C LEU A 185 -11.86 8.60 -10.43
N MET A 186 -10.69 8.60 -9.79
CA MET A 186 -10.51 8.37 -8.36
C MET A 186 -9.81 9.59 -7.79
N ARG A 187 -10.26 10.11 -6.65
CA ARG A 187 -9.47 11.09 -5.91
C ARG A 187 -8.43 10.34 -5.09
N LEU A 188 -7.17 10.68 -5.31
CA LEU A 188 -6.05 10.21 -4.52
C LEU A 188 -5.61 11.34 -3.59
N SER A 189 -5.65 11.10 -2.29
CA SER A 189 -5.25 12.06 -1.27
C SER A 189 -3.89 11.67 -0.68
N LEU A 190 -2.98 12.63 -0.52
CA LEU A 190 -1.70 12.44 0.15
C LEU A 190 -1.69 13.21 1.48
N THR A 191 -1.28 12.54 2.55
CA THR A 191 -0.88 13.17 3.81
C THR A 191 0.57 12.85 4.07
N PHE A 192 1.37 13.86 4.43
CA PHE A 192 2.80 13.68 4.66
C PHE A 192 3.35 14.41 5.89
N ASP A 193 4.48 13.92 6.41
CA ASP A 193 5.19 14.56 7.53
C ASP A 193 6.10 15.67 7.03
N HIS A 194 5.67 16.93 7.19
CA HIS A 194 6.41 18.13 6.79
C HIS A 194 7.80 18.29 7.45
N ARG A 195 8.11 17.49 8.48
CA ARG A 195 9.45 17.47 9.09
C ARG A 195 10.42 16.55 8.35
N VAL A 196 9.93 15.74 7.43
CA VAL A 196 10.71 14.80 6.62
C VAL A 196 10.82 15.31 5.19
N ILE A 197 9.69 15.66 4.57
CA ILE A 197 9.65 16.17 3.20
C ILE A 197 8.91 17.50 3.11
N ASP A 198 9.24 18.31 2.12
CA ASP A 198 8.54 19.56 1.83
C ASP A 198 7.38 19.36 0.84
N GLY A 199 6.76 20.46 0.42
CA GLY A 199 5.65 20.43 -0.52
C GLY A 199 6.04 20.06 -1.95
N ALA A 200 7.29 20.32 -2.36
CA ALA A 200 7.77 19.99 -3.70
C ALA A 200 7.96 18.48 -3.82
N GLU A 201 8.67 17.87 -2.87
CA GLU A 201 8.88 16.43 -2.84
C GLU A 201 7.54 15.67 -2.70
N ALA A 202 6.60 16.19 -1.91
CA ALA A 202 5.26 15.60 -1.80
C ALA A 202 4.47 15.68 -3.12
N ALA A 203 4.61 16.78 -3.87
CA ALA A 203 3.96 16.95 -5.17
C ALA A 203 4.57 16.00 -6.22
N ASP A 204 5.88 15.82 -6.21
CA ASP A 204 6.59 14.91 -7.11
C ASP A 204 6.17 13.46 -6.85
N VAL A 205 6.13 13.04 -5.58
CA VAL A 205 5.64 11.70 -5.21
C VAL A 205 4.18 11.49 -5.65
N LEU A 206 3.29 12.45 -5.40
CA LEU A 206 1.88 12.30 -5.78
C LEU A 206 1.72 12.25 -7.31
N THR A 207 2.50 13.04 -8.03
CA THR A 207 2.53 13.07 -9.51
C THR A 207 3.03 11.75 -10.06
N GLY A 208 4.15 11.23 -9.55
CA GLY A 208 4.67 9.93 -9.97
C GLY A 208 3.69 8.78 -9.74
N VAL A 209 2.97 8.79 -8.61
CA VAL A 209 1.91 7.78 -8.37
C VAL A 209 0.74 7.95 -9.35
N LYS A 210 0.30 9.20 -9.58
CA LYS A 210 -0.77 9.50 -10.55
C LYS A 210 -0.40 8.99 -11.94
N GLU A 211 0.78 9.34 -12.45
CA GLU A 211 1.24 8.97 -13.78
C GLU A 211 1.32 7.46 -13.95
N ARG A 212 1.92 6.74 -12.98
CA ARG A 212 1.97 5.27 -12.99
C ARG A 212 0.59 4.62 -13.01
N LEU A 213 -0.42 5.21 -12.39
CA LEU A 213 -1.81 4.72 -12.42
C LEU A 213 -2.53 5.08 -13.72
N GLU A 214 -2.29 6.26 -14.28
CA GLU A 214 -2.94 6.71 -15.51
C GLU A 214 -2.35 6.04 -16.75
N GLU A 215 -1.04 5.81 -16.75
CA GLU A 215 -0.26 5.20 -17.82
C GLU A 215 -0.02 3.70 -17.60
N PHE A 216 -0.66 3.10 -16.60
CA PHE A 216 -0.51 1.69 -16.22
C PHE A 216 -0.42 0.78 -17.44
N THR A 217 0.68 0.02 -17.48
CA THR A 217 0.96 -1.01 -18.48
C THR A 217 1.30 -2.29 -17.72
N PRO A 218 0.59 -3.41 -17.97
CA PRO A 218 0.86 -4.66 -17.27
C PRO A 218 2.24 -5.19 -17.65
N GLU A 219 2.97 -5.71 -16.67
CA GLU A 219 4.19 -6.49 -16.90
C GLU A 219 3.80 -7.89 -17.42
N PRO A 220 4.71 -8.64 -18.09
CA PRO A 220 4.38 -9.97 -18.65
C PRO A 220 3.74 -10.93 -17.63
N ASP A 221 4.23 -10.93 -16.39
CA ASP A 221 3.72 -11.74 -15.28
C ASP A 221 2.36 -11.26 -14.71
N ASP A 222 1.88 -10.10 -15.15
CA ASP A 222 0.61 -9.51 -14.72
C ASP A 222 -0.54 -9.81 -15.71
N GLY A 223 -0.23 -10.38 -16.89
CA GLY A 223 -1.19 -10.80 -17.91
C GLY A 223 -1.91 -12.13 -17.62
N PRO A 224 -2.86 -12.53 -18.49
CA PRO A 224 -3.37 -13.90 -18.48
C PRO A 224 -2.24 -14.85 -18.90
N ASP A 225 -1.81 -15.73 -17.99
CA ASP A 225 -0.88 -16.80 -18.34
C ASP A 225 -1.59 -17.76 -19.30
N ASP A 226 -1.06 -17.94 -20.51
CA ASP A 226 -1.43 -19.05 -21.40
C ASP A 226 -0.67 -20.36 -21.05
N ASP A 227 -0.01 -20.43 -19.89
CA ASP A 227 0.73 -21.64 -19.46
C ASP A 227 0.32 -22.10 -18.04
N PRO A 228 -0.35 -23.26 -17.90
CA PRO A 228 -0.78 -23.82 -16.62
C PRO A 228 0.36 -24.50 -15.84
N SER A 229 1.61 -24.46 -16.31
CA SER A 229 2.73 -25.17 -15.68
C SER A 229 3.77 -24.21 -15.05
N GLY A 230 3.37 -23.49 -14.00
CA GLY A 230 4.26 -22.63 -13.23
C GLY A 230 5.39 -23.41 -12.54
N LEU A 231 6.51 -23.64 -13.23
CA LEU A 231 7.72 -24.27 -12.68
C LEU A 231 9.04 -23.93 -13.42
N SER A 232 9.10 -23.00 -14.38
CA SER A 232 10.32 -22.83 -15.19
C SER A 232 11.33 -21.75 -14.75
N ALA A 233 10.99 -20.79 -13.88
CA ALA A 233 11.90 -19.66 -13.62
C ALA A 233 12.90 -19.85 -12.45
N ALA A 234 12.94 -21.03 -11.82
CA ALA A 234 13.76 -21.25 -10.61
C ALA A 234 14.95 -22.22 -10.79
N ARG A 235 15.38 -22.53 -12.02
CA ARG A 235 16.40 -23.58 -12.27
C ARG A 235 17.75 -23.16 -12.82
N GLU A 236 18.06 -21.87 -12.99
CA GLU A 236 19.34 -21.46 -13.61
C GLU A 236 20.35 -20.75 -12.71
N ALA A 237 20.22 -20.83 -11.38
CA ALA A 237 21.21 -20.23 -10.48
C ALA A 237 21.73 -21.19 -9.40
N VAL A 238 22.18 -22.38 -9.79
CA VAL A 238 23.19 -23.16 -9.05
C VAL A 238 23.91 -24.03 -10.07
N THR A 239 25.24 -23.89 -10.21
CA THR A 239 26.32 -24.91 -10.20
C THR A 239 27.58 -24.32 -10.86
N PRO A 240 28.79 -24.79 -10.53
CA PRO A 240 29.49 -24.77 -9.25
C PRO A 240 30.49 -23.60 -9.13
#